data_AF-A0A1Z8Q4R3-F1
#
_entry.id   AF-A0A1Z8Q4R3-F1
#
_cell.length_a   1.000
_cell.length_b   1.000
_cell.length_c   1.000
_cell.angle_alpha   90.00
_cell.angle_beta   90.00
_cell.angle_gamma   90.00
#
_symmetry.space_group_name_H-M   'P 1'
#
loop_
_entity.id
_entity.type
_entity.pdbx_description
1 polymer ?
#
loop_
_entity_poly.entity_id
_entity_poly.type
_entity_poly.pdbx_seq_one_letter_code
_entity_poly.pdbx_strand_id
1 'polypeptide(L)' 'MYDETTYHIYAQDRCLYANLDEEEFGETWEMLKVMVGLLKTDYTERDLSYIKLGPKCGVGGPGRVIPQPMWEEDSY' A
#
# COMPACT_ATOMS: atom_id res chain seq x y z
N MET A 1 3.95 22.18 -4.69
CA MET A 1 3.03 21.22 -5.29
C MET A 1 3.09 20.00 -4.40
N TYR A 2 1.97 19.61 -3.80
CA TYR A 2 1.93 18.34 -3.07
C TYR A 2 1.91 17.26 -4.14
N ASP A 3 2.94 16.41 -4.17
CA ASP A 3 2.89 15.16 -4.94
C ASP A 3 1.71 14.37 -4.37
N GLU A 4 0.57 14.37 -5.07
CA GLU A 4 -0.61 13.55 -4.73
C GLU A 4 -0.27 12.08 -4.98
N THR A 5 0.55 11.54 -4.10
CA THR A 5 0.86 10.12 -4.06
C THR A 5 -0.31 9.41 -3.44
N THR A 6 -0.72 8.30 -4.05
CA THR A 6 -1.70 7.41 -3.44
C THR A 6 -1.16 6.00 -3.30
N TYR A 7 -1.71 5.25 -2.37
CA TYR A 7 -1.30 3.90 -2.04
C TYR A 7 -2.47 2.94 -2.24
N HIS A 8 -2.16 1.71 -2.67
CA HIS A 8 -3.12 0.61 -2.72
C HIS A 8 -2.52 -0.57 -1.96
N ILE A 9 -3.28 -1.11 -1.01
CA ILE A 9 -2.89 -2.24 -0.17
C ILE A 9 -3.56 -3.50 -0.69
N TYR A 10 -2.79 -4.58 -0.78
CA TYR A 10 -3.20 -5.89 -1.23
C TYR A 10 -2.85 -6.94 -0.19
N ALA A 11 -3.63 -8.02 -0.14
CA ALA A 11 -3.25 -9.29 0.47
C ALA A 11 -3.27 -10.35 -0.64
N GLN A 12 -2.11 -10.90 -0.98
CA GLN A 12 -1.92 -11.77 -2.15
C GLN A 12 -2.49 -11.14 -3.43
N ASP A 13 -3.49 -11.75 -4.05
CA ASP A 13 -4.17 -11.33 -5.28
C ASP A 13 -5.36 -10.39 -5.03
N ARG A 14 -5.68 -10.07 -3.78
CA ARG A 14 -6.85 -9.28 -3.41
C ARG A 14 -6.48 -7.85 -3.01
N CYS A 15 -7.07 -6.86 -3.68
CA CYS A 15 -7.03 -5.47 -3.23
C CYS A 15 -7.90 -5.31 -1.98
N LEU A 16 -7.30 -4.80 -0.89
CA LEU A 16 -8.01 -4.50 0.36
C LEU A 16 -8.43 -3.03 0.43
N TYR A 17 -7.50 -2.13 0.10
CA TYR A 17 -7.72 -0.68 0.11
C TYR A 17 -7.08 -0.06 -1.13
N ALA A 18 -7.76 0.94 -1.70
CA ALA A 18 -7.29 1.65 -2.89
C ALA A 18 -7.46 3.16 -2.71
N ASN A 19 -6.54 3.90 -3.34
CA ASN A 19 -6.42 5.35 -3.35
C ASN A 19 -6.27 5.99 -1.97
N LEU A 20 -5.56 5.34 -1.06
CA LEU A 20 -5.22 5.93 0.24
C LEU A 20 -4.22 7.07 0.03
N ASP A 21 -4.36 8.17 0.75
CA ASP A 21 -3.26 9.11 0.89
C ASP A 21 -2.16 8.56 1.83
N GLU A 22 -1.08 9.31 2.02
CA GLU A 22 0.07 8.84 2.81
C GLU A 22 -0.24 8.68 4.31
N GLU A 23 -1.08 9.55 4.86
CA GLU A 23 -1.49 9.48 6.26
C GLU A 23 -2.42 8.27 6.47
N GLU A 24 -3.45 8.15 5.63
CA GLU A 24 -4.37 7.01 5.65
C GLU A 24 -3.64 5.68 5.44
N PHE A 25 -2.65 5.66 4.54
CA PHE A 25 -1.83 4.48 4.29
C PHE A 25 -1.06 4.07 5.54
N GLY A 26 -0.36 5.00 6.20
CA GLY A 26 0.43 4.70 7.38
C GLY A 26 -0.41 4.09 8.50
N GLU A 27 -1.55 4.71 8.82
CA GLU A 27 -2.45 4.21 9.87
C GLU A 27 -3.05 2.83 9.50
N THR A 28 -3.53 2.69 8.25
CA THR A 28 -4.15 1.45 7.78
C THR A 28 -3.15 0.30 7.70
N TRP A 29 -1.92 0.58 7.28
CA TRP A 29 -0.85 -0.42 7.15
C TRP A 29 -0.42 -0.98 8.50
N GLU A 30 -0.17 -0.12 9.49
CA GLU A 30 0.18 -0.56 10.85
C GLU A 30 -0.96 -1.36 11.49
N MET A 31 -2.21 -0.88 11.34
CA MET A 31 -3.38 -1.60 11.82
C MET A 31 -3.48 -3.00 11.18
N LEU A 32 -3.32 -3.10 9.85
CA LEU A 32 -3.41 -4.38 9.15
C LEU A 32 -2.34 -5.36 9.61
N LYS A 33 -1.08 -4.94 9.75
CA LYS A 33 0.00 -5.81 10.25
C LYS A 33 -0.35 -6.41 11.62
N VAL A 34 -0.77 -5.57 12.56
CA VAL A 34 -1.19 -6.03 13.90
C VAL A 34 -2.39 -6.98 13.81
N MET A 35 -3.40 -6.65 13.00
CA MET A 35 -4.62 -7.45 12.89
C MET A 35 -4.38 -8.82 12.26
N VAL A 36 -3.60 -8.92 11.18
CA VAL A 36 -3.31 -10.23 10.54
C VAL A 36 -2.36 -11.09 11.38
N GLY A 37 -1.53 -10.48 12.23
CA GLY A 37 -0.73 -11.20 13.22
C GLY A 37 -1.56 -11.78 14.38
N LEU A 38 -2.69 -11.15 14.73
CA LEU A 38 -3.54 -11.54 15.86
C LEU A 38 -4.75 -12.40 15.46
N LEU A 39 -5.38 -12.07 14.34
CA LEU A 39 -6.53 -12.78 13.82
C LEU A 39 -6.02 -13.94 12.96
N LYS A 40 -6.53 -15.17 13.19
CA LYS A 40 -6.30 -16.30 12.27
C LYS A 40 -7.05 -16.07 10.96
N THR A 41 -6.62 -15.08 10.19
CA THR A 41 -7.09 -14.84 8.83
C THR A 41 -6.33 -15.77 7.88
N ASP A 42 -6.84 -15.92 6.65
CA ASP A 42 -6.17 -16.69 5.60
C ASP A 42 -4.87 -16.03 5.08
N TYR A 43 -4.53 -14.83 5.59
CA TYR A 43 -3.36 -14.07 5.21
C TYR A 43 -2.48 -13.76 6.43
N THR A 44 -1.18 -13.74 6.21
CA THR A 44 -0.18 -13.33 7.21
C THR A 44 0.39 -11.95 6.85
N GLU A 45 1.18 -11.35 7.74
CA GLU A 45 1.85 -10.07 7.46
C GLU A 45 2.70 -10.12 6.18
N ARG A 46 3.26 -11.29 5.85
CA ARG A 46 4.09 -11.50 4.65
C ARG A 46 3.29 -11.53 3.35
N ASP A 47 1.99 -11.73 3.46
CA ASP A 47 1.08 -11.73 2.32
C ASP A 47 0.59 -10.32 1.98
N LEU A 48 0.83 -9.35 2.87
CA LEU A 48 0.50 -7.96 2.63
C LEU A 48 1.53 -7.32 1.69
N SER A 49 1.03 -6.56 0.72
CA SER A 49 1.85 -5.78 -0.19
C SER A 49 1.16 -4.47 -0.52
N TYR A 50 1.91 -3.50 -1.02
CA TYR A 50 1.34 -2.23 -1.46
C TYR A 50 2.05 -1.69 -2.70
N ILE A 51 1.32 -0.89 -3.47
CA ILE A 51 1.92 -0.10 -4.57
C ILE A 51 1.77 1.38 -4.25
N LYS A 52 2.81 2.13 -4.58
CA LYS A 52 2.83 3.59 -4.53
C LYS A 52 2.51 4.12 -5.92
N LEU A 53 1.56 5.02 -6.03
CA LEU A 53 1.15 5.65 -7.27
C LEU A 53 1.50 7.13 -7.21
N GLY A 54 2.21 7.61 -8.23
CA GLY A 54 2.42 9.02 -8.43
C GLY A 54 1.15 9.73 -8.92
N PRO A 55 1.19 11.07 -9.02
CA PRO A 55 0.05 11.87 -9.42
C PRO A 55 -0.54 11.41 -10.75
N LYS A 56 -1.87 11.47 -10.86
CA LYS A 56 -2.61 11.10 -12.07
C LYS A 56 -2.22 12.07 -13.20
N CYS A 57 -1.51 11.58 -14.21
CA CYS A 57 -1.16 12.37 -15.39
C CYS A 57 -2.32 12.31 -16.40
N GLY A 58 -3.21 13.32 -16.37
CA GLY A 58 -4.31 13.48 -17.34
C GLY A 58 -5.71 13.09 -16.84
N VAL A 59 -6.69 13.06 -17.75
CA VAL A 59 -8.10 12.70 -17.46
C VAL A 59 -8.32 11.19 -17.51
N GLY A 60 -8.45 10.55 -16.36
CA GLY A 60 -8.99 9.18 -16.23
C GLY A 60 -7.99 8.01 -16.35
N GLY A 61 -6.68 8.26 -16.41
CA GLY A 61 -5.67 7.20 -16.38
C GLY A 61 -5.35 6.72 -14.95
N PRO A 62 -4.96 5.44 -14.76
CA PRO A 62 -4.41 4.99 -13.48
C PRO A 62 -3.13 5.78 -13.15
N GLY A 63 -2.92 6.08 -11.87
CA GLY A 63 -1.68 6.76 -11.41
C GLY A 63 -0.44 5.99 -11.85
N ARG A 64 0.68 6.69 -12.05
CA ARG A 64 1.94 6.03 -12.45
C ARG A 64 2.46 5.20 -11.28
N VAL A 65 2.61 3.89 -11.45
CA VAL A 65 3.26 3.05 -10.43
C VAL A 65 4.69 3.54 -10.22
N ILE A 66 4.99 3.92 -8.99
CA ILE A 66 6.33 4.25 -8.52
C ILE A 66 6.92 2.93 -8.00
N PRO A 67 7.92 2.36 -8.69
CA PRO A 67 8.56 1.13 -8.22
C PRO A 67 9.25 1.42 -6.88
N GLN A 68 8.93 0.62 -5.87
CA GLN A 68 9.66 0.69 -4.61
C GLN A 68 11.09 0.18 -4.85
N PRO A 69 12.11 0.92 -4.40
CA PRO A 69 13.47 0.42 -4.44
C PRO A 69 13.61 -0.81 -3.53
N MET A 70 14.21 -1.89 -4.04
CA MET A 70 14.38 -3.18 -3.35
C MET A 70 15.13 -3.13 -1.99
N TRP A 71 15.67 -1.97 -1.60
CA TRP A 71 16.49 -1.78 -0.40
C TRP A 71 15.74 -1.16 0.79
N GLU A 72 14.45 -0.86 0.65
CA GLU A 72 13.62 -0.29 1.73
C GLU A 72 13.07 -1.35 2.70
N GLU A 73 13.05 -2.63 2.29
CA GLU A 73 12.52 -3.75 3.12
C GLU A 73 13.51 -4.28 4.18
N ASP A 74 14.78 -3.89 4.14
CA ASP A 74 15.85 -4.44 4.99
C ASP A 74 16.24 -3.58 6.21
N SER A 75 15.54 -2.47 6.48
CA SER A 75 15.83 -1.65 7.67
C SER A 75 15.12 -2.21 8.91
N TYR A 76 15.81 -3.16 9.56
CA TYR A 76 15.45 -3.86 10.80
C TYR A 76 15.34 -2.96 12.03
#